data_AF-Q0ICD8-F1
#
_entry.id   AF-Q0ICD8-F1
#
_cell.length_a   1.000
_cell.length_b   1.000
_cell.length_c   1.000
_cell.angle_alpha   90.00
_cell.angle_beta   90.00
_cell.angle_gamma   90.00
#
_symmetry.space_group_name_H-M   'P 1'
#
loop_
_entity.id
_entity.type
_entity.pdbx_description
1 polymer ?
#
loop_
_entity_poly.entity_id
_entity_poly.type
_entity_poly.pdbx_seq_one_letter_code
_entity_poly.pdbx_strand_id
1 'polypeptide(L)'
;MRQQERNQRRRIMAITNRWKTYSTAANTIKEITCDHGFTLSECIITVAIVGTLSSIALPNYINQVNRTTQNEVVATVSQLQTTIAAYADEYGILPTSWLDLHNISAIMTVEGPITELKDDETKSLGDEPESVDDNTQSFEDDEIILANGNYKVGISNNINLFTITANREESKLNVVACINLSNGASDINRGSIKAEATTPNCG
;
A
#
# COMPACT_ATOMS: atom_id res chain seq x y z
N MET A 1 76.64 -2.56 22.17
CA MET A 1 75.57 -3.00 21.24
C MET A 1 74.92 -4.36 21.59
N ARG A 2 75.66 -5.40 22.02
CA ARG A 2 75.09 -6.74 22.34
C ARG A 2 74.14 -6.86 23.56
N GLN A 3 73.98 -5.82 24.38
CA GLN A 3 73.08 -5.84 25.55
C GLN A 3 71.65 -5.42 25.19
N GLN A 4 71.47 -4.48 24.25
CA GLN A 4 70.13 -4.03 23.86
C GLN A 4 69.36 -5.13 23.12
N GLU A 5 70.03 -5.95 22.29
CA GLU A 5 69.40 -7.08 21.61
C GLU A 5 68.89 -8.17 22.57
N ARG A 6 69.59 -8.40 23.69
CA ARG A 6 69.16 -9.38 24.70
C ARG A 6 67.89 -8.91 25.43
N ASN A 7 67.77 -7.61 25.69
CA ASN A 7 66.57 -7.03 26.30
C ASN A 7 65.38 -7.01 25.33
N GLN A 8 65.63 -6.74 24.04
CA GLN A 8 64.60 -6.81 22.99
C GLN A 8 64.10 -8.26 22.80
N ARG A 9 64.99 -9.26 22.78
CA ARG A 9 64.61 -10.68 22.68
C ARG A 9 63.75 -11.16 23.87
N ARG A 10 64.05 -10.69 25.09
CA ARG A 10 63.23 -10.99 26.28
C ARG A 10 61.83 -10.38 26.20
N ARG A 11 61.71 -9.16 25.66
CA ARG A 11 60.41 -8.50 25.45
C ARG A 11 59.58 -9.21 24.38
N ILE A 12 60.19 -9.66 23.29
CA ILE A 12 59.50 -10.40 22.22
C ILE A 12 59.01 -11.77 22.72
N MET A 13 59.79 -12.50 23.53
CA MET A 13 59.35 -13.77 24.12
C MET A 13 58.20 -13.62 25.13
N ALA A 14 58.11 -12.50 25.86
CA ALA A 14 57.00 -12.25 26.77
C ALA A 14 55.68 -11.98 26.01
N ILE A 15 55.77 -11.36 24.83
CA ILE A 15 54.59 -11.09 24.00
C ILE A 15 54.10 -12.39 23.36
N THR A 16 54.95 -13.25 22.82
CA THR A 16 54.51 -14.50 22.15
C THR A 16 53.89 -15.52 23.10
N ASN A 17 54.35 -15.60 24.35
CA ASN A 17 53.83 -16.58 25.31
C ASN A 17 52.44 -16.22 25.87
N ARG A 18 51.96 -15.00 25.65
CA ARG A 18 50.63 -14.54 26.09
C ARG A 18 49.50 -14.96 25.14
N TRP A 19 49.80 -15.23 23.86
CA TRP A 19 48.80 -15.67 22.88
C TRP A 19 48.57 -17.19 22.92
N LYS A 20 49.55 -17.96 23.43
CA LYS A 20 49.42 -19.41 23.62
C LYS A 20 48.40 -19.79 24.69
N THR A 21 48.22 -18.96 25.71
CA THR A 21 47.23 -19.20 26.79
C THR A 21 45.79 -18.88 26.39
N TYR A 22 45.56 -18.02 25.40
CA TYR A 22 44.19 -17.79 24.89
C TYR A 22 43.72 -18.87 23.92
N SER A 23 44.64 -19.62 23.29
CA SER A 23 44.29 -20.69 22.34
C SER A 23 43.74 -21.96 23.02
N THR A 24 44.08 -22.22 24.28
CA THR A 24 43.61 -23.43 24.98
C THR A 24 42.24 -23.25 25.64
N ALA A 25 41.72 -22.02 25.72
CA ALA A 25 40.37 -21.72 26.20
C ALA A 25 39.28 -21.84 25.10
N ALA A 26 39.68 -21.94 23.82
CA ALA A 26 38.76 -22.05 22.69
C ALA A 26 38.12 -23.46 22.53
N ASN A 27 38.65 -24.48 23.22
CA ASN A 27 38.13 -25.86 23.14
C ASN A 27 37.26 -26.26 24.33
N THR A 28 36.89 -25.30 25.18
CA THR A 28 35.82 -25.47 26.18
C THR A 28 34.65 -24.56 25.86
N ILE A 29 34.20 -24.57 24.60
CA ILE A 29 32.78 -24.38 24.36
C ILE A 29 32.14 -25.67 24.88
N LYS A 30 31.82 -25.67 26.17
CA LYS A 30 30.89 -26.64 26.73
C LYS A 30 29.62 -26.44 25.93
N GLU A 31 29.40 -27.36 25.00
CA GLU A 31 28.15 -27.50 24.28
C GLU A 31 27.05 -27.42 25.34
N ILE A 32 26.27 -26.33 25.33
CA ILE A 32 25.00 -26.32 26.04
C ILE A 32 24.08 -27.16 25.16
N THR A 33 24.32 -28.47 25.12
CA THR A 33 23.32 -29.42 24.65
C THR A 33 22.22 -29.35 25.68
N CYS A 34 21.16 -28.62 25.34
CA CYS A 34 19.92 -28.66 26.07
C CYS A 34 19.40 -30.09 25.91
N ASP A 35 19.73 -30.99 26.86
CA ASP A 35 19.31 -32.41 26.89
C ASP A 35 17.80 -32.57 27.16
N HIS A 36 17.01 -31.52 26.91
CA HIS A 36 15.55 -31.49 27.03
C HIS A 36 14.97 -31.10 25.67
N GLY A 37 14.87 -32.09 24.78
CA GLY A 37 14.10 -31.95 23.55
C GLY A 37 12.61 -31.88 23.84
N PHE A 38 11.88 -31.02 23.10
CA PHE A 38 10.42 -30.98 23.14
C PHE A 38 9.85 -32.39 22.95
N THR A 39 8.93 -32.79 23.82
CA THR A 39 8.27 -34.09 23.67
C THR A 39 7.32 -34.06 22.48
N LEU A 40 7.20 -35.17 21.75
CA LEU A 40 6.30 -35.26 20.58
C LEU A 40 4.84 -34.97 20.97
N SER A 41 4.42 -35.41 22.16
CA SER A 41 3.10 -35.12 22.72
C SER A 41 2.86 -33.63 23.00
N GLU A 42 3.90 -32.90 23.42
CA GLU A 42 3.80 -31.46 23.68
C GLU A 42 3.66 -30.67 22.38
N CYS A 43 4.37 -31.08 21.32
CA CYS A 43 4.19 -30.49 19.99
C CYS A 43 2.80 -30.77 19.41
N ILE A 44 2.28 -32.00 19.56
CA ILE A 44 0.94 -32.33 19.05
C ILE A 44 -0.15 -31.55 19.79
N ILE A 45 -0.08 -31.46 21.12
CA ILE A 45 -1.10 -30.73 21.91
C ILE A 45 -1.04 -29.23 21.62
N THR A 46 0.15 -28.64 21.49
CA THR A 46 0.29 -27.21 21.19
C THR A 46 -0.23 -26.87 19.80
N VAL A 47 0.08 -27.66 18.77
CA VAL A 47 -0.46 -27.46 17.42
C VAL A 47 -1.98 -27.66 17.40
N ALA A 48 -2.51 -28.61 18.18
CA ALA A 48 -3.95 -28.79 18.32
C ALA A 48 -4.62 -27.54 18.91
N ILE A 49 -4.09 -26.98 20.01
CA ILE A 49 -4.64 -25.78 20.64
C ILE A 49 -4.53 -24.57 19.71
N VAL A 50 -3.35 -24.31 19.15
CA VAL A 50 -3.13 -23.18 18.22
C VAL A 50 -4.02 -23.32 16.97
N GLY A 51 -4.21 -24.53 16.46
CA GLY A 51 -5.13 -24.81 15.36
C GLY A 51 -6.58 -24.42 15.66
N THR A 52 -7.10 -24.78 16.85
CA THR A 52 -8.47 -24.41 17.26
C THR A 52 -8.65 -22.89 17.37
N LEU A 53 -7.69 -22.19 17.98
CA LEU A 53 -7.73 -20.73 18.10
C LEU A 53 -7.62 -20.05 16.73
N SER A 54 -6.74 -20.55 15.87
CA SER A 54 -6.50 -19.98 14.53
C SER A 54 -7.73 -20.10 13.63
N SER A 55 -8.48 -21.20 13.71
CA SER A 55 -9.71 -21.40 12.93
C SER A 55 -10.77 -20.33 13.19
N ILE A 56 -10.83 -19.81 14.43
CA ILE A 56 -11.79 -18.76 14.83
C ILE A 56 -11.21 -17.36 14.51
N ALA A 57 -9.93 -17.15 14.77
CA ALA A 57 -9.29 -15.84 14.66
C ALA A 57 -9.05 -15.41 13.20
N LEU A 58 -8.61 -16.34 12.33
CA LEU A 58 -8.20 -16.05 10.97
C LEU A 58 -9.29 -15.41 10.09
N PRO A 59 -10.54 -15.92 10.02
CA PRO A 59 -11.56 -15.29 9.19
C PRO A 59 -11.95 -13.89 9.68
N ASN A 60 -11.87 -13.64 10.99
CA ASN A 60 -12.12 -12.31 11.54
C ASN A 60 -10.99 -11.34 11.15
N TYR A 61 -9.74 -11.77 11.29
CA TYR A 61 -8.57 -10.98 10.92
C TYR A 61 -8.62 -10.52 9.45
N ILE A 62 -8.91 -11.42 8.50
CA ILE A 62 -8.99 -11.07 7.07
C ILE A 62 -10.10 -10.03 6.82
N ASN A 63 -11.26 -10.19 7.46
CA ASN A 63 -12.36 -9.22 7.34
C ASN A 63 -11.99 -7.85 7.93
N GLN A 64 -11.23 -7.83 9.03
CA GLN A 64 -10.77 -6.59 9.63
C GLN A 64 -9.75 -5.89 8.73
N VAL A 65 -8.81 -6.62 8.14
CA VAL A 65 -7.86 -6.08 7.15
C VAL A 65 -8.62 -5.48 5.95
N ASN A 66 -9.58 -6.23 5.38
CA ASN A 66 -10.39 -5.73 4.25
C ASN A 66 -11.15 -4.44 4.59
N ARG A 67 -11.71 -4.34 5.80
CA ARG A 67 -12.40 -3.12 6.26
C ARG A 67 -11.44 -1.96 6.46
N THR A 68 -10.26 -2.20 7.01
CA THR A 68 -9.22 -1.17 7.17
C THR A 68 -8.77 -0.64 5.81
N THR A 69 -8.48 -1.53 4.86
CA THR A 69 -8.11 -1.16 3.49
C THR A 69 -9.23 -0.40 2.80
N GLN A 70 -10.50 -0.82 2.95
CA GLN A 70 -11.62 -0.09 2.38
C GLN A 70 -11.78 1.31 3.01
N ASN A 71 -11.56 1.45 4.32
CA ASN A 71 -11.62 2.75 5.00
C ASN A 71 -10.49 3.69 4.57
N GLU A 72 -9.30 3.15 4.29
CA GLU A 72 -8.19 3.92 3.70
C GLU A 72 -8.62 4.50 2.34
N VAL A 73 -9.18 3.67 1.45
CA VAL A 73 -9.68 4.12 0.15
C VAL A 73 -10.78 5.17 0.30
N VAL A 74 -11.72 4.97 1.22
CA VAL A 74 -12.77 5.97 1.51
C VAL A 74 -12.18 7.31 1.93
N ALA A 75 -11.14 7.31 2.76
CA ALA A 75 -10.48 8.55 3.18
C ALA A 75 -9.83 9.27 2.00
N THR A 76 -9.13 8.55 1.12
CA THR A 76 -8.53 9.15 -0.08
C THR A 76 -9.60 9.62 -1.08
N VAL A 77 -10.67 8.85 -1.29
CA VAL A 77 -11.78 9.26 -2.16
C VAL A 77 -12.50 10.49 -1.62
N SER A 78 -12.68 10.60 -0.30
CA SER A 78 -13.23 11.81 0.32
C SER A 78 -12.33 13.03 0.10
N GLN A 79 -11.01 12.84 0.17
CA GLN A 79 -10.05 13.89 -0.18
C GLN A 79 -10.19 14.30 -1.66
N LEU A 80 -10.34 13.34 -2.58
CA LEU A 80 -10.56 13.63 -4.00
C LEU A 80 -11.83 14.45 -4.24
N GLN A 81 -12.94 14.14 -3.56
CA GLN A 81 -14.17 14.96 -3.65
C GLN A 81 -13.89 16.42 -3.26
N THR A 82 -13.15 16.64 -2.17
CA THR A 82 -12.80 18.00 -1.75
C THR A 82 -11.85 18.70 -2.72
N THR A 83 -10.91 17.96 -3.33
CA THR A 83 -10.00 18.51 -4.36
C THR A 83 -10.78 18.92 -5.61
N ILE A 84 -11.74 18.12 -6.08
CA ILE A 84 -12.57 18.45 -7.26
C ILE A 84 -13.36 19.75 -6.99
N ALA A 85 -13.96 19.88 -5.81
CA ALA A 85 -14.67 21.09 -5.43
C ALA A 85 -13.73 22.31 -5.38
N ALA A 86 -12.56 22.17 -4.75
CA ALA A 86 -11.57 23.24 -4.69
C ALA A 86 -11.08 23.68 -6.08
N TYR A 87 -10.92 22.74 -7.02
CA TYR A 87 -10.52 23.05 -8.40
C TYR A 87 -11.58 23.85 -9.14
N ALA A 88 -12.83 23.44 -9.03
CA ALA A 88 -13.94 24.17 -9.63
C ALA A 88 -14.08 25.58 -9.03
N ASP A 89 -13.83 25.74 -7.73
CA ASP A 89 -13.88 27.04 -7.04
C ASP A 89 -12.73 27.98 -7.44
N GLU A 90 -11.53 27.45 -7.66
CA GLU A 90 -10.34 28.27 -7.96
C GLU A 90 -10.28 28.70 -9.44
N TYR A 91 -10.56 27.79 -10.37
CA TYR A 91 -10.43 28.05 -11.80
C TYR A 91 -11.77 28.34 -12.51
N GLY A 92 -12.91 28.09 -11.85
CA GLY A 92 -14.24 28.29 -12.45
C GLY A 92 -14.55 27.35 -13.62
N ILE A 93 -13.71 26.34 -13.83
CA ILE A 93 -13.84 25.30 -14.87
C ILE A 93 -13.79 23.92 -14.22
N LEU A 94 -14.42 22.96 -14.88
CA LEU A 94 -14.45 21.58 -14.41
C LEU A 94 -13.15 20.86 -14.80
N PRO A 95 -12.57 20.04 -13.91
CA PRO A 95 -11.38 19.27 -14.25
C PRO A 95 -11.71 18.21 -15.28
N THR A 96 -10.81 18.02 -16.25
CA THR A 96 -10.96 17.02 -17.32
C THR A 96 -9.93 15.89 -17.24
N SER A 97 -8.90 16.06 -16.41
CA SER A 97 -7.79 15.11 -16.28
C SER A 97 -7.28 15.01 -14.84
N TRP A 98 -6.56 13.94 -14.52
CA TRP A 98 -5.95 13.76 -13.19
C TRP A 98 -4.89 14.83 -12.90
N LEU A 99 -4.24 15.33 -13.95
CA LEU A 99 -3.26 16.40 -13.86
C LEU A 99 -3.88 17.71 -13.35
N ASP A 100 -5.13 18.01 -13.73
CA ASP A 100 -5.86 19.17 -13.24
C ASP A 100 -6.01 19.14 -11.71
N LEU A 101 -6.37 17.97 -11.15
CA LEU A 101 -6.50 17.79 -9.71
C LEU A 101 -5.14 17.82 -9.00
N HIS A 102 -4.08 17.32 -9.65
CA HIS A 102 -2.73 17.32 -9.10
C HIS A 102 -2.21 18.74 -8.83
N ASN A 103 -2.59 19.73 -9.66
CA ASN A 103 -2.13 21.11 -9.54
C ASN A 103 -2.55 21.80 -8.23
N ILE A 104 -3.64 21.35 -7.61
CA ILE A 104 -4.16 21.92 -6.36
C ILE A 104 -3.84 21.02 -5.15
N SER A 105 -3.83 19.71 -5.36
CA SER A 105 -3.44 18.77 -4.32
C SER A 105 -2.59 17.67 -4.89
N ALA A 106 -1.41 17.44 -4.30
CA ALA A 106 -0.58 16.32 -4.68
C ALA A 106 -1.32 15.00 -4.42
N ILE A 107 -1.74 14.32 -5.49
CA ILE A 107 -2.28 12.97 -5.44
C ILE A 107 -1.10 11.99 -5.52
N MET A 108 -0.93 11.19 -4.47
CA MET A 108 0.12 10.18 -4.37
C MET A 108 -0.45 8.83 -4.79
N THR A 109 0.17 8.20 -5.79
CA THR A 109 -0.10 6.83 -6.19
C THR A 109 0.99 5.90 -5.64
N VAL A 110 0.84 4.58 -5.77
CA VAL A 110 1.86 3.60 -5.37
C VAL A 110 3.20 3.82 -6.09
N GLU A 111 3.18 4.42 -7.30
CA GLU A 111 4.37 4.70 -8.11
C GLU A 111 4.97 6.10 -7.86
N GLY A 112 4.34 6.93 -7.02
CA GLY A 112 4.76 8.30 -6.74
C GLY A 112 3.66 9.35 -7.02
N PRO A 113 3.98 10.65 -6.88
CA PRO A 113 3.08 11.71 -7.33
C PRO A 113 2.89 11.62 -8.84
N ILE A 114 1.68 11.92 -9.32
CA ILE A 114 1.40 12.03 -10.76
C ILE A 114 2.14 13.25 -11.29
N THR A 115 3.32 13.05 -11.87
CA THR A 115 4.19 14.17 -12.27
C THR A 115 4.10 14.52 -13.76
N GLU A 116 3.56 13.67 -14.61
CA GLU A 116 3.27 13.95 -16.02
C GLU A 116 2.55 12.73 -16.61
N LEU A 117 1.69 12.98 -17.61
CA LEU A 117 1.13 11.94 -18.46
C LEU A 117 2.28 11.04 -18.89
N LYS A 118 2.19 9.73 -18.69
CA LYS A 118 3.01 8.82 -19.49
C LYS A 118 2.56 9.06 -20.92
N ASP A 119 3.32 9.86 -21.64
CA ASP A 119 3.32 9.96 -23.09
C ASP A 119 3.61 8.57 -23.64
N ASP A 120 2.57 7.74 -23.71
CA ASP A 120 2.57 6.58 -24.58
C ASP A 120 2.52 7.11 -26.01
N GLU A 121 3.71 7.40 -26.53
CA GLU A 121 3.99 7.46 -27.95
C GLU A 121 3.64 6.09 -28.56
N THR A 122 2.34 5.84 -28.84
CA THR A 122 1.81 5.05 -29.97
C THR A 122 0.30 4.82 -29.86
N LYS A 123 -0.52 5.86 -30.10
CA LYS A 123 -1.85 5.67 -30.68
C LYS A 123 -1.94 6.36 -32.04
N SER A 124 -1.12 5.86 -32.95
CA SER A 124 -1.21 6.17 -34.38
C SER A 124 -2.28 5.28 -35.01
N LEU A 125 -3.23 5.96 -35.67
CA LEU A 125 -4.01 5.54 -36.84
C LEU A 125 -5.21 4.60 -36.59
N GLY A 126 -6.40 5.15 -36.88
CA GLY A 126 -7.53 4.40 -37.46
C GLY A 126 -8.72 4.20 -36.52
N ASP A 127 -9.66 5.14 -36.49
CA ASP A 127 -10.98 5.00 -37.14
C ASP A 127 -12.01 5.97 -36.54
N GLU A 128 -13.02 6.26 -37.35
CA GLU A 128 -13.92 7.42 -37.41
C GLU A 128 -14.69 7.84 -36.13
N PRO A 129 -15.21 9.10 -36.13
CA PRO A 129 -15.85 9.72 -34.98
C PRO A 129 -17.28 9.21 -34.82
N GLU A 130 -17.58 8.57 -33.70
CA GLU A 130 -18.97 8.33 -33.33
C GLU A 130 -19.54 9.56 -32.64
N SER A 131 -20.56 10.10 -33.27
CA SER A 131 -21.23 11.34 -32.95
C SER A 131 -22.10 11.22 -31.71
N VAL A 132 -21.93 12.19 -30.81
CA VAL A 132 -22.99 12.95 -30.12
C VAL A 132 -23.71 12.20 -28.96
N ASP A 133 -23.90 12.98 -27.90
CA ASP A 133 -24.80 12.83 -26.75
C ASP A 133 -24.50 11.78 -25.66
N ASP A 134 -23.49 12.06 -24.81
CA ASP A 134 -23.75 12.27 -23.38
C ASP A 134 -22.60 13.09 -22.75
N ASN A 135 -22.88 14.00 -21.81
CA ASN A 135 -21.87 14.87 -21.15
C ASN A 135 -20.97 14.09 -20.17
N THR A 136 -20.67 12.83 -20.47
CA THR A 136 -19.98 11.88 -19.61
C THR A 136 -18.52 11.80 -20.03
N GLN A 137 -17.63 12.46 -19.28
CA GLN A 137 -16.19 12.42 -19.55
C GLN A 137 -15.50 11.55 -18.50
N SER A 138 -14.88 10.47 -18.95
CA SER A 138 -14.06 9.55 -18.15
C SER A 138 -12.60 9.97 -18.24
N PHE A 139 -11.89 9.95 -17.12
CA PHE A 139 -10.47 10.28 -17.06
C PHE A 139 -9.68 9.06 -17.55
N GLU A 140 -9.40 8.96 -18.86
CA GLU A 140 -8.98 7.69 -19.50
C GLU A 140 -7.48 7.33 -19.41
N ASP A 141 -6.57 8.19 -18.94
CA ASP A 141 -5.12 7.91 -19.12
C ASP A 141 -4.28 7.60 -17.87
N ASP A 142 -4.80 7.72 -16.64
CA ASP A 142 -4.06 7.34 -15.44
C ASP A 142 -4.93 6.52 -14.48
N GLU A 143 -4.78 5.19 -14.51
CA GLU A 143 -5.41 4.30 -13.54
C GLU A 143 -4.75 4.49 -12.17
N ILE A 144 -5.37 5.26 -11.28
CA ILE A 144 -4.84 5.44 -9.92
C ILE A 144 -5.04 4.18 -9.11
N ILE A 145 -3.94 3.65 -8.60
CA ILE A 145 -3.92 2.49 -7.74
C ILE A 145 -3.82 2.94 -6.28
N LEU A 146 -4.76 2.53 -5.44
CA LEU A 146 -4.75 2.78 -3.99
C LEU A 146 -4.57 1.49 -3.19
N ALA A 147 -4.30 1.66 -1.89
CA ALA A 147 -4.28 0.58 -0.92
C ALA A 147 -3.33 -0.56 -1.36
N ASN A 148 -2.11 -0.18 -1.72
CA ASN A 148 -1.01 -1.07 -2.10
C ASN A 148 -1.28 -1.98 -3.32
N GLY A 149 -2.04 -1.52 -4.33
CA GLY A 149 -2.29 -2.35 -5.51
C GLY A 149 -3.73 -2.84 -5.67
N ASN A 150 -4.56 -2.65 -4.65
CA ASN A 150 -5.80 -3.42 -4.53
C ASN A 150 -7.02 -2.71 -5.10
N TYR A 151 -6.95 -1.40 -5.34
CA TYR A 151 -8.08 -0.61 -5.81
C TYR A 151 -7.67 0.25 -6.99
N LYS A 152 -8.47 0.19 -8.06
CA LYS A 152 -8.37 1.01 -9.26
C LYS A 152 -9.40 2.10 -9.17
N VAL A 153 -8.97 3.36 -9.24
CA VAL A 153 -9.88 4.52 -9.19
C VAL A 153 -10.07 5.13 -10.56
N GLY A 154 -11.34 5.28 -10.93
CA GLY A 154 -11.78 6.09 -12.06
C GLY A 154 -12.67 7.24 -11.58
N ILE A 155 -12.54 8.37 -12.26
CA ILE A 155 -13.43 9.52 -12.12
C ILE A 155 -14.21 9.64 -13.43
N SER A 156 -15.53 9.80 -13.30
CA SER A 156 -16.41 10.14 -14.40
C SER A 156 -17.25 11.34 -13.97
N ASN A 157 -17.40 12.33 -14.85
CA ASN A 157 -18.29 13.45 -14.60
C ASN A 157 -19.44 13.47 -15.61
N ASN A 158 -20.63 13.83 -15.14
CA ASN A 158 -21.75 14.24 -15.95
C ASN A 158 -22.11 15.68 -15.57
N ILE A 159 -21.62 16.64 -16.36
CA ILE A 159 -21.76 18.08 -16.08
C ILE A 159 -21.21 18.40 -14.67
N ASN A 160 -22.06 18.76 -13.70
CA ASN A 160 -21.66 19.13 -12.34
C ASN A 160 -21.64 17.95 -11.37
N LEU A 161 -22.05 16.75 -11.80
CA LEU A 161 -22.06 15.54 -10.98
C LEU A 161 -20.83 14.70 -11.28
N PHE A 162 -19.90 14.64 -10.34
CA PHE A 162 -18.73 13.78 -10.40
C PHE A 162 -19.00 12.49 -9.64
N THR A 163 -18.64 11.37 -10.24
CA THR A 163 -18.67 10.04 -9.63
C THR A 163 -17.25 9.49 -9.60
N ILE A 164 -16.77 9.17 -8.41
CA ILE A 164 -15.47 8.56 -8.16
C ILE A 164 -15.72 7.11 -7.79
N THR A 165 -15.19 6.18 -8.57
CA THR A 165 -15.35 4.74 -8.34
C THR A 165 -14.00 4.11 -8.08
N ALA A 166 -13.84 3.51 -6.90
CA ALA A 166 -12.71 2.66 -6.56
C ALA A 166 -13.14 1.19 -6.62
N ASN A 167 -12.67 0.45 -7.62
CA ASN A 167 -13.01 -0.95 -7.82
C ASN A 167 -11.83 -1.88 -7.48
N ARG A 168 -12.12 -3.08 -7.00
CA ARG A 168 -11.14 -4.12 -6.69
C ARG A 168 -11.37 -5.33 -7.61
N GLU A 169 -10.39 -5.66 -8.46
CA GLU A 169 -10.55 -6.62 -9.57
C GLU A 169 -11.12 -7.99 -9.19
N GLU A 170 -10.94 -8.44 -7.95
CA GLU A 170 -11.34 -9.79 -7.52
C GLU A 170 -12.43 -9.79 -6.43
N SER A 171 -13.01 -8.64 -6.07
CA SER A 171 -14.01 -8.61 -5.00
C SER A 171 -15.02 -7.49 -5.11
N LYS A 172 -16.24 -7.76 -4.62
CA LYS A 172 -17.35 -6.80 -4.47
C LYS A 172 -17.12 -5.68 -3.45
N LEU A 173 -15.90 -5.53 -2.95
CA LEU A 173 -15.50 -4.49 -2.01
C LEU A 173 -15.09 -3.24 -2.79
N ASN A 174 -16.01 -2.66 -3.57
CA ASN A 174 -15.81 -1.37 -4.21
C ASN A 174 -16.18 -0.21 -3.26
N VAL A 175 -15.74 1.00 -3.60
CA VAL A 175 -16.16 2.24 -2.95
C VAL A 175 -16.62 3.18 -4.06
N VAL A 176 -17.81 3.72 -3.94
CA VAL A 176 -18.35 4.67 -4.91
C VAL A 176 -18.70 5.94 -4.17
N ALA A 177 -18.22 7.07 -4.64
CA ALA A 177 -18.49 8.37 -4.10
C ALA A 177 -19.02 9.28 -5.21
N CYS A 178 -19.83 10.26 -4.84
CA CYS A 178 -20.23 11.29 -5.78
C CYS A 178 -20.17 12.67 -5.14
N ILE A 179 -20.02 13.70 -5.96
CA ILE A 179 -20.11 15.09 -5.56
C ILE A 179 -20.80 15.89 -6.66
N ASN A 180 -21.80 16.67 -6.27
CA ASN A 180 -22.52 17.57 -7.15
C ASN A 180 -22.11 19.01 -6.83
N LEU A 181 -21.43 19.65 -7.78
CA LEU A 181 -20.90 21.00 -7.63
C LEU A 181 -21.99 22.08 -7.72
N SER A 182 -23.19 21.74 -8.19
CA SER A 182 -24.29 22.70 -8.30
C SER A 182 -25.02 22.94 -6.97
N ASN A 183 -25.07 21.94 -6.11
CA ASN A 183 -25.81 21.98 -4.83
C ASN A 183 -24.94 21.63 -3.62
N GLY A 184 -23.68 21.24 -3.81
CA GLY A 184 -22.74 20.86 -2.77
C GLY A 184 -23.03 19.49 -2.13
N ALA A 185 -23.92 18.68 -2.71
CA ALA A 185 -24.24 17.36 -2.19
C ALA A 185 -23.09 16.39 -2.47
N SER A 186 -22.68 15.63 -1.45
CA SER A 186 -21.70 14.56 -1.59
C SER A 186 -22.06 13.39 -0.68
N ASP A 187 -21.77 12.19 -1.15
CA ASP A 187 -22.01 10.96 -0.39
C ASP A 187 -21.05 9.86 -0.83
N ILE A 188 -20.86 8.85 0.01
CA ILE A 188 -19.94 7.73 -0.21
C ILE A 188 -20.61 6.42 0.22
N ASN A 189 -20.75 5.50 -0.75
CA ASN A 189 -21.21 4.14 -0.52
C ASN A 189 -20.06 3.15 -0.56
N ARG A 190 -20.16 2.13 0.31
CA ARG A 190 -19.19 1.05 0.45
C ARG A 190 -19.81 -0.28 0.06
N GLY A 191 -19.12 -1.02 -0.79
CA GLY A 191 -19.45 -2.39 -1.14
C GLY A 191 -19.14 -3.32 0.02
N SER A 192 -19.80 -4.47 0.02
CA SER A 192 -19.58 -5.54 0.99
C SER A 192 -19.23 -6.82 0.26
N ILE A 193 -18.75 -7.82 1.00
CA ILE A 193 -18.43 -9.16 0.47
C ILE A 193 -19.61 -9.83 -0.28
N LYS A 194 -20.85 -9.36 -0.08
CA LYS A 194 -22.06 -9.90 -0.73
C LYS A 194 -22.54 -9.10 -1.93
N ALA A 195 -22.38 -7.77 -1.90
CA ALA A 195 -22.98 -6.85 -2.84
C ALA A 195 -22.07 -5.64 -3.04
N GLU A 196 -21.94 -5.22 -4.30
CA GLU A 196 -21.21 -4.01 -4.67
C GLU A 196 -21.96 -2.76 -4.19
N ALA A 197 -21.23 -1.69 -3.95
CA ALA A 197 -21.79 -0.36 -3.73
C ALA A 197 -22.48 0.11 -5.00
N THR A 198 -23.70 0.59 -4.82
CA THR A 198 -24.41 1.40 -5.82
C THR A 198 -23.96 2.84 -5.74
N THR A 199 -24.08 3.57 -6.86
CA THR A 199 -23.83 5.01 -6.89
C THR A 199 -24.62 5.72 -5.79
N PRO A 200 -23.96 6.53 -4.94
CA PRO A 200 -24.64 7.30 -3.90
C PRO A 200 -25.57 8.35 -4.51
N ASN A 201 -26.49 8.87 -3.70
CA ASN A 201 -27.39 9.92 -4.15
C ASN A 201 -26.76 11.29 -3.89
N CYS A 202 -26.26 11.92 -4.94
CA CYS A 202 -25.73 13.28 -4.88
C CYS A 202 -26.63 14.32 -5.58
N GLY A 203 -27.93 14.03 -5.71
CA GLY A 203 -28.96 14.99 -6.12
C GLY A 203 -29.11 15.17 -7.62
#